data_AF-A0A3M8BKR7-F1
#
_entry.id   AF-A0A3M8BKR7-F1
#
_cell.length_a   1.000
_cell.length_b   1.000
_cell.length_c   1.000
_cell.angle_alpha   90.00
_cell.angle_beta   90.00
_cell.angle_gamma   90.00
#
_symmetry.space_group_name_H-M   'P 1'
#
loop_
_entity.id
_entity.type
_entity.pdbx_description
1 polymer ?
#
loop_
_entity_poly.entity_id
_entity_poly.type
_entity_poly.pdbx_seq_one_letter_code
_entity_poly.pdbx_strand_id
1 'polypeptide(L)' 'KLEDFKAKKRTKTVAFPRQIAMYLSRELTDASLPKIGDEFGGRDHTTVIHAHEKISRALANDPHMQTTIQSLIEKLKANH' A
#
# COMPACT_ATOMS: atom_id res chain seq x y z
N LYS A 1 -27.96 -1.06 -12.62
CA LYS A 1 -27.04 -2.11 -12.08
C LYS A 1 -25.68 -2.22 -12.81
N LEU A 2 -25.28 -1.22 -13.61
CA LEU A 2 -23.96 -1.14 -14.27
C LEU A 2 -22.99 -0.18 -13.54
N GLU A 3 -23.54 0.77 -12.80
CA GLU A 3 -22.81 1.82 -12.09
C GLU A 3 -22.03 1.29 -10.89
N ASP A 4 -22.57 0.28 -10.20
CA ASP A 4 -21.93 -0.41 -9.08
C ASP A 4 -20.62 -1.08 -9.47
N PHE A 5 -20.55 -1.67 -10.67
CA PHE A 5 -19.33 -2.28 -11.21
C PHE A 5 -18.23 -1.25 -11.46
N LYS A 6 -18.59 -0.06 -11.96
CA LYS A 6 -17.63 1.05 -12.18
C LYS A 6 -17.14 1.61 -10.84
N ALA A 7 -18.04 1.80 -9.87
CA ALA A 7 -17.69 2.28 -8.53
C ALA A 7 -16.74 1.30 -7.82
N LYS A 8 -17.07 0.02 -7.78
CA LYS A 8 -16.24 -1.03 -7.13
C LYS A 8 -14.87 -1.18 -7.80
N LYS A 9 -14.80 -1.01 -9.13
CA LYS A 9 -13.53 -1.02 -9.87
C LYS A 9 -12.68 0.22 -9.55
N ARG A 10 -13.28 1.42 -9.49
CA ARG A 10 -12.58 2.65 -9.05
C ARG A 10 -12.06 2.55 -7.63
N THR A 11 -12.83 1.98 -6.70
CA THR A 11 -12.39 1.74 -5.33
C THR A 11 -11.17 0.83 -5.29
N LYS A 12 -11.13 -0.24 -6.11
CA LYS A 12 -9.96 -1.12 -6.23
C LYS A 12 -8.73 -0.39 -6.81
N THR A 13 -8.93 0.45 -7.82
CA THR A 13 -7.85 1.24 -8.45
C THR A 13 -7.16 2.18 -7.47
N VAL A 14 -7.87 2.71 -6.46
CA VAL A 14 -7.29 3.59 -5.44
C VAL A 14 -6.85 2.80 -4.19
N ALA A 15 -7.51 1.70 -3.87
CA ALA A 15 -7.18 0.89 -2.70
C ALA A 15 -5.79 0.25 -2.82
N PHE A 16 -5.44 -0.28 -3.99
CA PHE A 16 -4.15 -0.96 -4.17
C PHE A 16 -2.94 -0.02 -4.05
N PRO A 17 -2.90 1.15 -4.71
CA PRO A 17 -1.85 2.15 -4.47
C PRO A 17 -1.75 2.60 -3.01
N ARG A 18 -2.89 2.74 -2.31
CA ARG A 18 -2.89 3.07 -0.88
C ARG A 18 -2.28 1.95 -0.03
N GLN A 19 -2.57 0.69 -0.35
CA GLN A 19 -1.98 -0.45 0.34
C GLN A 19 -0.46 -0.50 0.13
N ILE A 20 0.02 -0.19 -1.07
CA ILE A 20 1.45 -0.04 -1.36
C ILE A 20 2.06 1.08 -0.51
N ALA A 21 1.42 2.24 -0.45
CA ALA A 21 1.92 3.35 0.34
C ALA A 21 2.00 3.00 1.84
N MET A 22 0.99 2.33 2.41
CA MET A 22 1.03 1.84 3.79
C MET A 22 2.14 0.82 4.04
N TYR A 23 2.35 -0.10 3.10
CA TYR A 23 3.46 -1.06 3.15
C TYR A 23 4.80 -0.31 3.19
N LEU A 24 5.02 0.62 2.25
CA LEU A 24 6.24 1.42 2.18
C LEU A 24 6.46 2.26 3.44
N SER A 25 5.42 2.88 4.01
CA SER A 25 5.53 3.61 5.26
C SER A 25 6.00 2.72 6.41
N ARG A 26 5.61 1.44 6.45
CA ARG A 26 6.12 0.48 7.44
C ARG A 26 7.57 0.05 7.19
N GLU A 27 7.97 -0.11 5.94
CA GLU A 27 9.33 -0.55 5.60
C GLU A 27 10.37 0.58 5.68
N LEU A 28 9.94 1.83 5.47
CA LEU A 28 10.84 2.98 5.34
C LEU A 28 10.81 3.90 6.56
N THR A 29 9.93 3.68 7.54
CA THR A 29 9.83 4.52 8.74
C THR A 29 9.59 3.71 10.00
N ASP A 30 10.00 4.24 11.16
CA ASP A 30 9.72 3.67 12.48
C ASP A 30 8.32 4.05 13.03
N ALA A 31 7.41 4.53 12.17
CA ALA A 31 6.09 4.93 12.62
C ALA A 31 5.27 3.73 13.13
N SER A 32 4.52 3.96 14.21
CA SER A 32 3.63 2.95 14.77
C SER A 32 2.45 2.68 13.82
N LEU A 33 1.87 1.46 13.87
CA LEU A 33 0.73 1.08 13.04
C LEU A 33 -0.47 2.05 13.18
N PRO A 34 -0.83 2.53 14.39
CA PRO A 34 -1.88 3.53 14.54
C PRO A 34 -1.53 4.86 13.86
N LYS A 35 -0.29 5.33 14.01
CA LYS A 35 0.17 6.59 13.39
C LYS A 35 0.10 6.52 11.87
N ILE A 36 0.55 5.41 11.29
CA ILE A 36 0.43 5.18 9.84
C ILE A 36 -1.04 5.19 9.43
N GLY A 37 -1.91 4.48 10.15
CA GLY A 37 -3.35 4.47 9.88
C GLY A 37 -3.96 5.87 9.86
N ASP A 38 -3.59 6.72 10.82
CA ASP A 38 -4.01 8.11 10.93
C ASP A 38 -3.61 8.94 9.70
N GLU A 39 -2.33 8.89 9.31
CA GLU A 39 -1.79 9.56 8.11
C GLU A 39 -2.50 9.12 6.81
N PHE A 40 -3.03 7.90 6.77
CA PHE A 40 -3.80 7.37 5.65
C PHE A 40 -5.32 7.60 5.78
N GLY A 41 -5.72 8.65 6.50
CA GLY A 41 -7.10 9.14 6.61
C GLY A 41 -7.87 8.52 7.77
N GLY A 42 -7.24 8.43 8.95
CA GLY A 42 -7.88 7.90 10.16
C GLY A 42 -8.22 6.42 10.08
N ARG A 43 -7.43 5.65 9.33
CA ARG A 43 -7.68 4.21 9.15
C ARG A 43 -7.24 3.41 10.35
N ASP A 44 -7.99 2.36 10.62
CA ASP A 44 -7.68 1.44 11.70
C ASP A 44 -6.30 0.78 11.50
N HIS A 45 -5.55 0.60 12.58
CA HIS A 45 -4.22 -0.01 12.54
C HIS A 45 -4.24 -1.42 11.93
N THR A 46 -5.35 -2.16 12.10
CA THR A 46 -5.59 -3.46 11.45
C THR A 46 -5.63 -3.35 9.93
N THR A 47 -6.09 -2.23 9.38
CA THR A 47 -6.05 -1.96 7.94
C THR A 47 -4.61 -1.85 7.43
N VAL A 48 -3.71 -1.28 8.23
CA VAL A 48 -2.28 -1.18 7.90
C VAL A 48 -1.66 -2.58 7.92
N ILE A 49 -1.99 -3.41 8.90
CA ILE A 49 -1.55 -4.82 8.97
C ILE A 49 -2.00 -5.57 7.72
N HIS A 50 -3.29 -5.52 7.39
CA HIS A 50 -3.83 -6.20 6.21
C HIS A 50 -3.24 -5.68 4.88
N ALA A 51 -2.98 -4.37 4.79
CA ALA A 51 -2.29 -3.79 3.65
C ALA A 51 -0.87 -4.36 3.52
N HIS A 52 -0.11 -4.38 4.61
CA HIS A 52 1.25 -4.91 4.66
C HIS A 52 1.29 -6.38 4.23
N GLU A 53 0.51 -7.26 4.88
CA GLU A 53 0.46 -8.68 4.55
C GLU A 53 0.03 -8.95 3.10
N LYS A 54 -0.90 -8.14 2.57
CA LYS A 54 -1.38 -8.30 1.19
C LYS A 54 -0.29 -7.92 0.19
N ILE A 55 0.43 -6.83 0.42
CA ILE A 55 1.53 -6.40 -0.45
C ILE A 55 2.71 -7.37 -0.32
N SER A 56 3.09 -7.80 0.88
CA SER A 56 4.14 -8.82 1.07
C SER A 56 3.84 -10.11 0.30
N ARG A 57 2.59 -10.60 0.35
CA ARG A 57 2.17 -11.76 -0.43
C ARG A 57 2.21 -11.49 -1.94
N ALA A 58 1.76 -10.32 -2.39
CA ALA A 58 1.80 -9.98 -3.81
C ALA A 58 3.24 -9.93 -4.34
N LEU A 59 4.18 -9.38 -3.56
CA LEU A 59 5.61 -9.35 -3.88
C LEU A 59 6.22 -10.75 -3.94
N ALA A 60 5.84 -11.64 -3.02
CA ALA A 60 6.32 -13.02 -3.02
C ALA A 60 5.84 -13.83 -4.24
N ASN A 61 4.69 -13.47 -4.82
CA ASN A 61 4.09 -14.19 -5.94
C ASN A 61 4.35 -13.56 -7.31
N ASP A 62 4.80 -12.30 -7.36
CA ASP A 62 4.98 -11.56 -8.61
C ASP A 62 6.35 -10.86 -8.66
N PRO A 63 7.35 -11.46 -9.33
CA PRO A 63 8.69 -10.89 -9.45
C PRO A 63 8.70 -9.52 -10.13
N HIS A 64 7.77 -9.25 -11.04
CA HIS A 64 7.68 -7.96 -11.72
C HIS A 64 7.24 -6.83 -10.77
N MET A 65 6.26 -7.11 -9.91
CA MET A 65 5.83 -6.22 -8.85
C MET A 65 6.96 -5.99 -7.84
N GLN A 66 7.75 -7.01 -7.54
CA GLN A 66 8.94 -6.86 -6.68
C GLN A 66 9.93 -5.86 -7.25
N THR A 67 10.30 -5.99 -8.53
CA THR A 67 11.17 -5.03 -9.22
C THR A 67 10.58 -3.61 -9.21
N THR A 68 9.26 -3.50 -9.46
CA THR A 68 8.56 -2.21 -9.49
C THR A 68 8.60 -1.51 -8.13
N ILE A 69 8.35 -2.26 -7.04
CA ILE A 69 8.40 -1.73 -5.68
C ILE A 69 9.83 -1.40 -5.25
N GLN A 70 10.82 -2.23 -5.60
CA GLN A 70 12.22 -1.90 -5.34
C GLN A 70 12.64 -0.61 -6.03
N SER A 71 12.35 -0.45 -7.32
CA SER A 71 12.66 0.80 -8.03
C SER A 71 11.93 2.01 -7.45
N LEU A 72 10.73 1.83 -6.90
CA LEU A 72 10.02 2.89 -6.19
C LEU A 72 10.72 3.27 -4.87
N ILE A 73 11.16 2.27 -4.09
CA ILE A 73 11.92 2.48 -2.86
C ILE A 73 13.24 3.22 -3.15
N GLU A 74 13.97 2.80 -4.18
CA GLU A 74 15.22 3.45 -4.59
C GLU A 74 14.99 4.92 -4.94
N LYS A 75 13.94 5.24 -5.70
CA LYS A 75 13.57 6.63 -6.03
C LYS A 75 13.21 7.45 -4.80
N LEU A 76 12.49 6.86 -3.83
CA LEU A 76 12.12 7.55 -2.59
C LEU A 76 13.34 7.84 -1.72
N LYS A 77 14.32 6.93 -1.68
CA LYS A 77 15.59 7.12 -0.97
C LYS A 77 16.53 8.10 -1.67
N ALA A 78 16.55 8.10 -2.99
CA ALA A 78 17.42 8.98 -3.80
C ALA A 78 16.97 10.44 -3.80
N ASN A 79 15.72 10.73 -3.43
CA ASN A 79 15.17 12.08 -3.30
C ASN A 79 15.33 12.66 -1.89
N HIS A 80 16.25 12.12 -1.08
CA HIS A 80 16.59 12.57 0.27
C HIS A 80 18.07 12.93 0.37
#